data_AF-A0A7S2IQU2-F1
#
_entry.id   AF-A0A7S2IQU2-F1
#
_cell.length_a   1.000
_cell.length_b   1.000
_cell.length_c   1.000
_cell.angle_alpha   90.00
_cell.angle_beta   90.00
_cell.angle_gamma   90.00
#
_symmetry.space_group_name_H-M   'P 1'
#
loop_
_entity.id
_entity.type
_entity.pdbx_description
1 polymer ?
#
loop_
_entity_poly.entity_id
_entity_poly.type
_entity_poly.pdbx_seq_one_letter_code
_entity_poly.pdbx_strand_id
1 'polypeptide(L)'
;GPAPWTPLPSAGGSHIVAARKVKRLMTGSLGAPVDSTPWFPGKERHLLRSQIARISATCTLAVDGFFEPDDAEEAKKNAIRMSDPEGFTFPGHDALATLDSWKHAAPALLGTGKCTWPDLEAFEEGTLSEEQTAALTAAQEAEPAKEMLSGLGEDLADLLPEGAEGSPAWNIKVYGDKGTYTFEGGDAKSYRITAVRSMIWPGAISVAQGTKFANLYIGDGTKSAALVEPNKESGLPLANCAAFSSGNVKLPMAPEDVMDEPGDLQEQEEPQPPLPDEVSDGEDHDEAEAQ
;
A
#
# COMPACT_ATOMS: atom_id res chain seq x y z
N GLY A 1 -11.44 19.43 30.53
CA GLY A 1 -9.99 19.15 30.46
C GLY A 1 -9.70 18.33 29.22
N PRO A 2 -8.45 18.29 28.73
CA PRO A 2 -8.09 17.41 27.62
C PRO A 2 -8.36 15.95 28.01
N ALA A 3 -8.82 15.15 27.04
CA ALA A 3 -8.99 13.72 27.22
C ALA A 3 -7.63 13.05 27.52
N PRO A 4 -7.60 11.93 28.27
CA PRO A 4 -6.36 11.22 28.57
C PRO A 4 -5.74 10.63 27.30
N TRP A 5 -4.41 10.76 27.19
CA TRP A 5 -3.64 10.15 26.11
C TRP A 5 -3.68 8.63 26.21
N THR A 6 -4.05 7.95 25.11
CA THR A 6 -4.11 6.49 25.05
C THR A 6 -3.01 5.97 24.13
N PRO A 7 -2.10 5.11 24.60
CA PRO A 7 -1.07 4.53 23.74
C PRO A 7 -1.70 3.56 22.72
N LEU A 8 -1.23 3.63 21.48
CA LEU A 8 -1.63 2.69 20.43
C LEU A 8 -0.81 1.38 20.55
N PRO A 9 -1.39 0.23 20.16
CA PRO A 9 -0.66 -1.03 20.13
C PRO A 9 0.45 -1.01 19.08
N SER A 10 1.39 -1.95 19.16
CA SER A 10 2.40 -2.16 18.12
C SER A 10 1.77 -2.62 16.80
N ALA A 11 2.33 -2.18 15.67
CA ALA A 11 1.87 -2.59 14.34
C ALA A 11 2.44 -3.97 14.01
N GLY A 12 1.57 -4.98 13.88
CA GLY A 12 1.94 -6.28 13.34
C GLY A 12 1.98 -6.23 11.81
N GLY A 13 2.91 -6.96 11.18
CA GLY A 13 2.97 -7.06 9.71
C GLY A 13 1.64 -7.54 9.10
N SER A 14 0.98 -8.52 9.73
CA SER A 14 -0.34 -9.01 9.34
C SER A 14 -1.41 -7.90 9.33
N HIS A 15 -1.40 -7.01 10.34
CA HIS A 15 -2.31 -5.87 10.39
C HIS A 15 -2.02 -4.86 9.28
N ILE A 16 -0.75 -4.66 8.90
CA ILE A 16 -0.36 -3.74 7.82
C ILE A 16 -0.80 -4.31 6.47
N VAL A 17 -0.57 -5.60 6.22
CA VAL A 17 -0.99 -6.29 4.99
C VAL A 17 -2.51 -6.25 4.84
N ALA A 18 -3.26 -6.56 5.90
CA ALA A 18 -4.72 -6.48 5.87
C ALA A 18 -5.20 -5.03 5.65
N ALA A 19 -4.59 -4.04 6.32
CA ALA A 19 -4.95 -2.63 6.16
C ALA A 19 -4.76 -2.10 4.72
N ARG A 20 -3.89 -2.73 3.91
CA ARG A 20 -3.72 -2.36 2.50
C ARG A 20 -4.94 -2.69 1.64
N LYS A 21 -5.70 -3.72 2.02
CA LYS A 21 -6.89 -4.19 1.30
C LYS A 21 -8.17 -3.54 1.81
N VAL A 22 -8.12 -2.85 2.95
CA VAL A 22 -9.28 -2.26 3.61
C VAL A 22 -9.34 -0.75 3.35
N LYS A 23 -10.49 -0.28 2.86
CA LYS A 23 -10.82 1.15 2.74
C LYS A 23 -12.03 1.45 3.62
N ARG A 24 -11.77 2.02 4.80
CA ARG A 24 -12.81 2.35 5.79
C ARG A 24 -12.48 3.69 6.45
N LEU A 25 -13.50 4.53 6.62
CA LEU A 25 -13.40 5.75 7.41
C LEU A 25 -13.41 5.38 8.89
N MET A 26 -12.56 6.03 9.67
CA MET A 26 -12.47 5.80 11.12
C MET A 26 -13.71 6.36 11.83
N THR A 27 -14.17 5.67 12.86
CA THR A 27 -15.34 6.09 13.65
C THR A 27 -14.97 7.05 14.78
N GLY A 28 -13.67 7.12 15.12
CA GLY A 28 -13.17 7.89 16.26
C GLY A 28 -13.22 7.12 17.58
N SER A 29 -13.66 5.86 17.57
CA SER A 29 -13.68 4.97 18.72
C SER A 29 -12.64 3.87 18.58
N LEU A 30 -11.58 3.91 19.40
CA LEU A 30 -10.48 2.94 19.38
C LEU A 30 -10.93 1.47 19.61
N GLY A 31 -12.10 1.30 20.25
CA GLY A 31 -12.67 -0.01 20.59
C GLY A 31 -13.60 -0.59 19.51
N ALA A 32 -13.93 0.17 18.47
CA ALA A 32 -14.88 -0.26 17.45
C ALA A 32 -14.32 -1.44 16.61
N PRO A 33 -15.18 -2.40 16.20
CA PRO A 33 -14.81 -3.41 15.23
C PRO A 33 -14.58 -2.78 13.86
N VAL A 34 -13.67 -3.36 13.07
CA VAL A 34 -13.44 -2.95 11.68
C VAL A 34 -14.20 -3.92 10.78
N ASP A 35 -15.45 -3.56 10.47
CA ASP A 35 -16.27 -4.34 9.56
C ASP A 35 -15.84 -4.02 8.12
N SER A 36 -15.06 -4.93 7.54
CA SER A 36 -14.55 -4.82 6.17
C SER A 36 -14.53 -6.18 5.47
N THR A 37 -14.69 -6.14 4.15
CA THR A 37 -14.47 -7.28 3.25
C THR A 37 -13.33 -6.87 2.32
N PRO A 38 -12.11 -7.42 2.43
CA PRO A 38 -11.66 -8.55 3.26
C PRO A 38 -11.61 -8.29 4.78
N TRP A 39 -11.69 -9.36 5.57
CA TRP A 39 -11.69 -9.31 7.03
C TRP A 39 -10.38 -8.70 7.57
N PHE A 40 -10.53 -7.76 8.50
CA PHE A 40 -9.40 -7.15 9.20
C PHE A 40 -9.14 -7.85 10.55
N PRO A 41 -7.94 -8.38 10.79
CA PRO A 41 -7.58 -8.96 12.07
C PRO A 41 -7.38 -7.84 13.10
N GLY A 42 -8.45 -7.45 13.82
CA GLY A 42 -8.36 -6.54 14.97
C GLY A 42 -9.44 -5.47 15.03
N LYS A 43 -9.28 -4.56 15.99
CA LYS A 43 -10.12 -3.38 16.23
C LYS A 43 -9.58 -2.11 15.54
N GLU A 44 -10.34 -1.04 15.56
CA GLU A 44 -10.01 0.26 14.95
C GLU A 44 -8.65 0.81 15.38
N ARG A 45 -8.23 0.62 16.65
CA ARG A 45 -6.88 1.00 17.13
C ARG A 45 -5.74 0.39 16.31
N HIS A 46 -5.89 -0.84 15.83
CA HIS A 46 -4.85 -1.51 15.04
C HIS A 46 -4.89 -1.02 13.59
N LEU A 47 -6.09 -0.75 13.06
CA LEU A 47 -6.24 -0.13 11.75
C LEU A 47 -5.58 1.25 11.74
N LEU A 48 -5.87 2.10 12.74
CA LEU A 48 -5.24 3.41 12.91
C LEU A 48 -3.72 3.29 12.99
N ARG A 49 -3.20 2.39 13.83
CA ARG A 49 -1.76 2.18 13.95
C ARG A 49 -1.12 1.74 12.62
N SER A 50 -1.79 0.85 11.89
CA SER A 50 -1.34 0.39 10.57
C SER A 50 -1.35 1.53 9.55
N GLN A 51 -2.37 2.40 9.53
CA GLN A 51 -2.40 3.56 8.64
C GLN A 51 -1.28 4.55 8.98
N ILE A 52 -1.04 4.83 10.27
CA ILE A 52 0.08 5.67 10.70
C ILE A 52 1.41 5.10 10.21
N ALA A 53 1.62 3.78 10.33
CA ALA A 53 2.83 3.14 9.83
C ALA A 53 2.99 3.33 8.31
N ARG A 54 1.92 3.12 7.54
CA ARG A 54 1.91 3.27 6.09
C ARG A 54 2.21 4.71 5.66
N ILE A 55 1.52 5.68 6.24
CA ILE A 55 1.71 7.11 5.94
C ILE A 55 3.11 7.54 6.34
N SER A 56 3.58 7.16 7.53
CA SER A 56 4.92 7.54 7.98
C SER A 56 6.00 6.99 7.07
N ALA A 57 5.87 5.73 6.61
CA ALA A 57 6.83 5.12 5.69
C ALA A 57 6.86 5.75 4.28
N THR A 58 5.75 6.36 3.83
CA THR A 58 5.65 6.93 2.47
C THR A 58 5.69 8.45 2.42
N CYS A 59 5.44 9.13 3.53
CA CYS A 59 5.28 10.59 3.57
C CYS A 59 6.19 11.30 4.56
N THR A 60 7.14 10.59 5.17
CA THR A 60 8.19 11.24 5.97
C THR A 60 9.33 11.60 5.05
N LEU A 61 9.36 12.87 4.64
CA LEU A 61 10.38 13.41 3.76
C LEU A 61 11.44 14.19 4.53
N ALA A 62 12.64 14.24 3.99
CA ALA A 62 13.68 15.14 4.40
C ALA A 62 14.29 15.84 3.20
N VAL A 63 14.92 16.98 3.49
CA VAL A 63 15.72 17.68 2.49
C VAL A 63 17.01 16.89 2.27
N ASP A 64 17.44 16.78 1.02
CA ASP A 64 18.67 16.09 0.66
C ASP A 64 19.86 16.64 1.46
N GLY A 65 20.72 15.75 1.94
CA GLY A 65 21.87 16.08 2.80
C GLY A 65 21.56 16.32 4.28
N PHE A 66 20.28 16.39 4.70
CA PHE A 66 19.94 16.60 6.11
C PHE A 66 20.11 15.34 6.98
N PHE A 67 19.91 14.17 6.38
CA PHE A 67 20.14 12.89 7.03
C PHE A 67 21.18 12.10 6.25
N GLU A 68 22.07 11.46 6.99
CA GLU A 68 23.04 10.50 6.49
C GLU A 68 22.70 9.10 7.01
N PRO A 69 22.98 8.04 6.24
CA PRO A 69 22.85 6.68 6.75
C PRO A 69 23.79 6.53 7.96
N ASP A 70 23.26 5.95 9.04
CA ASP A 70 24.07 5.65 10.21
C ASP A 70 24.78 4.31 9.99
N ASP A 71 26.05 4.37 9.55
CA ASP A 71 26.88 3.20 9.26
C ASP A 71 27.52 2.57 10.53
N ALA A 72 27.07 2.95 11.72
CA ALA A 72 27.54 2.33 12.96
C ALA A 72 27.11 0.85 13.03
N GLU A 73 28.02 -0.06 13.45
CA GLU A 73 27.74 -1.50 13.51
C GLU A 73 26.56 -1.89 14.43
N GLU A 74 26.16 -1.03 15.37
CA GLU A 74 24.99 -1.24 16.24
C GLU A 74 23.69 -0.58 15.72
N ALA A 75 23.77 0.15 14.62
CA ALA A 75 22.62 0.82 14.05
C ALA A 75 21.68 -0.21 13.41
N LYS A 76 20.39 -0.13 13.71
CA LYS A 76 19.38 -0.99 13.07
C LYS A 76 19.47 -0.77 11.56
N LYS A 77 19.36 -1.85 10.76
CA LYS A 77 19.19 -1.74 9.28
C LYS A 77 18.14 -0.65 9.01
N ASN A 78 18.53 0.41 8.29
CA ASN A 78 17.75 1.63 8.00
C ASN A 78 17.72 2.73 9.08
N ALA A 79 18.71 2.81 9.96
CA ALA A 79 18.88 3.95 10.85
C ALA A 79 19.47 5.15 10.10
N ILE A 80 18.95 6.34 10.40
CA ILE A 80 19.44 7.61 9.87
C ILE A 80 19.92 8.48 11.02
N ARG A 81 21.04 9.17 10.81
CA ARG A 81 21.58 10.16 11.72
C ARG A 81 21.43 11.55 11.10
N MET A 82 21.19 12.55 11.94
CA MET A 82 21.24 13.95 11.50
C MET A 82 22.67 14.28 11.09
N SER A 83 22.85 14.79 9.87
CA SER A 83 24.17 15.14 9.34
C SER A 83 24.83 16.22 10.19
N ASP A 84 26.17 16.22 10.22
CA ASP A 84 26.92 17.16 11.04
C ASP A 84 26.67 18.62 10.59
N PRO A 85 26.42 19.55 11.53
CA PRO A 85 26.00 20.91 11.22
C PRO A 85 27.07 21.77 10.52
N GLU A 86 28.32 21.30 10.43
CA GLU A 86 29.42 21.99 9.76
C GLU A 86 29.54 21.64 8.26
N GLY A 87 28.96 20.52 7.82
CA GLY A 87 29.01 20.08 6.42
C GLY A 87 27.73 20.35 5.62
N PHE A 88 26.60 20.55 6.30
CA PHE A 88 25.30 20.71 5.65
C PHE A 88 24.93 22.18 5.45
N THR A 89 24.94 22.63 4.19
CA THR A 89 24.30 23.89 3.81
C THR A 89 22.92 23.58 3.23
N PHE A 90 21.90 24.21 3.80
CA PHE A 90 20.53 24.01 3.32
C PHE A 90 20.44 24.43 1.85
N PRO A 91 19.92 23.59 0.94
CA PRO A 91 19.81 23.93 -0.46
C PRO A 91 19.10 25.28 -0.64
N GLY A 92 19.64 26.09 -1.56
CA GLY A 92 19.05 27.37 -1.91
C GLY A 92 17.58 27.19 -2.27
N HIS A 93 16.72 28.14 -1.89
CA HIS A 93 15.30 27.85 -1.86
C HIS A 93 14.67 27.57 -3.27
N ASP A 94 15.40 27.75 -4.38
CA ASP A 94 14.99 27.45 -5.77
C ASP A 94 15.17 25.96 -6.05
N ALA A 95 16.23 25.38 -5.48
CA ALA A 95 16.47 23.94 -5.53
C ALA A 95 15.39 23.18 -4.76
N LEU A 96 14.89 23.70 -3.63
CA LEU A 96 13.81 23.05 -2.87
C LEU A 96 12.50 22.88 -3.68
N ALA A 97 12.33 23.68 -4.74
CA ALA A 97 11.16 23.57 -5.62
C ALA A 97 11.27 22.37 -6.59
N THR A 98 12.43 21.72 -6.69
CA THR A 98 12.63 20.49 -7.46
C THR A 98 12.42 19.24 -6.59
N LEU A 99 12.03 18.14 -7.23
CA LEU A 99 11.77 16.86 -6.56
C LEU A 99 13.07 16.21 -6.05
N ASP A 100 14.21 16.47 -6.71
CA ASP A 100 15.51 15.88 -6.38
C ASP A 100 16.04 16.32 -5.02
N SER A 101 15.59 17.48 -4.54
CA SER A 101 15.97 18.02 -3.22
C SER A 101 15.27 17.33 -2.05
N TRP A 102 14.38 16.38 -2.31
CA TRP A 102 13.61 15.67 -1.29
C TRP A 102 13.88 14.18 -1.35
N LYS A 103 14.12 13.58 -0.19
CA LYS A 103 14.38 12.16 0.00
C LYS A 103 13.49 11.58 1.08
N HIS A 104 13.22 10.28 1.02
CA HIS A 104 12.47 9.57 2.05
C HIS A 104 13.34 9.35 3.29
N ALA A 105 12.88 9.85 4.44
CA ALA A 105 13.57 9.72 5.73
C ALA A 105 13.03 8.58 6.60
N ALA A 106 11.95 7.92 6.18
CA ALA A 106 11.45 6.73 6.85
C ALA A 106 11.75 5.46 6.03
N PRO A 107 11.91 4.31 6.70
CA PRO A 107 12.11 3.04 6.02
C PRO A 107 10.87 2.66 5.22
N ALA A 108 11.11 2.22 3.98
CA ALA A 108 10.06 1.73 3.11
C ALA A 108 9.39 0.48 3.71
N LEU A 109 8.09 0.31 3.44
CA LEU A 109 7.32 -0.85 3.88
C LEU A 109 7.13 -1.83 2.72
N LEU A 110 7.69 -3.03 2.86
CA LEU A 110 7.57 -4.13 1.91
C LEU A 110 6.13 -4.65 1.80
N GLY A 111 5.82 -5.40 0.74
CA GLY A 111 4.63 -6.26 0.56
C GLY A 111 4.18 -6.99 1.82
N THR A 112 5.14 -7.50 2.59
CA THR A 112 4.95 -8.27 3.83
C THR A 112 4.55 -7.43 5.06
N GLY A 113 4.55 -6.11 4.94
CA GLY A 113 4.25 -5.18 6.03
C GLY A 113 5.40 -4.96 7.01
N LYS A 114 6.62 -5.42 6.69
CA LYS A 114 7.85 -5.17 7.45
C LYS A 114 8.77 -4.22 6.67
N CYS A 115 9.77 -3.66 7.34
CA CYS A 115 10.76 -2.76 6.74
C CYS A 115 12.05 -3.47 6.29
N THR A 116 12.27 -4.71 6.74
CA THR A 116 13.45 -5.51 6.44
C THR A 116 13.04 -6.94 6.15
N TRP A 117 13.69 -7.56 5.17
CA TRP A 117 13.59 -8.99 4.98
C TRP A 117 14.20 -9.72 6.18
N PRO A 118 13.59 -10.83 6.65
CA PRO A 118 14.19 -11.67 7.65
C PRO A 118 15.53 -12.19 7.14
N ASP A 119 16.55 -12.15 7.99
CA ASP A 119 17.84 -12.74 7.66
C ASP A 119 17.70 -14.26 7.74
N LEU A 120 17.71 -14.95 6.59
CA LEU A 120 17.49 -16.39 6.50
C LEU A 120 18.61 -17.18 7.21
N GLU A 121 19.81 -16.61 7.29
CA GLU A 121 20.97 -17.24 7.94
C GLU A 121 20.93 -17.12 9.47
N ALA A 122 20.13 -16.19 10.00
CA ALA A 122 19.95 -16.00 11.45
C ALA A 122 18.93 -16.99 12.06
N PHE A 123 18.24 -17.79 11.25
CA PHE A 123 17.33 -18.82 11.73
C PHE A 123 18.09 -20.11 12.02
N GLU A 124 17.82 -20.75 13.16
CA GLU A 124 18.38 -22.08 13.47
C GLU A 124 17.94 -23.10 12.42
N GLU A 125 18.89 -23.91 11.92
CA GLU A 125 18.63 -24.98 10.96
C GLU A 125 17.45 -25.86 11.44
N GLY A 126 16.38 -25.91 10.63
CA GLY A 126 15.17 -26.68 10.92
C GLY A 126 13.95 -25.89 11.41
N THR A 127 14.04 -24.57 11.61
CA THR A 127 12.86 -23.74 11.96
C THR A 127 11.98 -23.35 10.78
N LEU A 128 12.52 -23.35 9.56
CA LEU A 128 11.79 -23.05 8.31
C LEU A 128 11.92 -24.24 7.36
N SER A 129 10.84 -24.63 6.70
CA SER A 129 10.91 -25.66 5.65
C SER A 129 11.64 -25.13 4.40
N GLU A 130 12.20 -26.03 3.57
CA GLU A 130 12.83 -25.65 2.30
C GLU A 130 11.88 -24.88 1.36
N GLU A 131 10.57 -25.17 1.43
CA GLU A 131 9.54 -24.42 0.69
C GLU A 131 9.37 -22.98 1.20
N GLN A 132 9.47 -22.77 2.53
CA GLN A 132 9.33 -21.45 3.14
C GLN A 132 10.55 -20.57 2.88
N THR A 133 11.76 -21.14 2.87
CA THR A 133 12.97 -20.39 2.52
C THR A 133 12.99 -20.04 1.03
N ALA A 134 12.62 -20.97 0.14
CA ALA A 134 12.48 -20.69 -1.29
C ALA A 134 11.43 -19.60 -1.57
N ALA A 135 10.28 -19.64 -0.89
CA ALA A 135 9.23 -18.63 -1.02
C ALA A 135 9.68 -17.24 -0.51
N LEU A 136 10.46 -17.19 0.58
CA LEU A 136 11.04 -15.93 1.10
C LEU A 136 12.08 -15.35 0.14
N THR A 137 12.96 -16.18 -0.41
CA THR A 137 13.94 -15.75 -1.42
C THR A 137 13.25 -15.25 -2.69
N ALA A 138 12.27 -15.98 -3.22
CA ALA A 138 11.51 -15.55 -4.38
C ALA A 138 10.75 -14.23 -4.13
N ALA A 139 10.20 -14.04 -2.93
CA ALA A 139 9.54 -12.79 -2.56
C ALA A 139 10.53 -11.63 -2.39
N GLN A 140 11.76 -11.90 -1.92
CA GLN A 140 12.84 -10.92 -1.82
C GLN A 140 13.38 -10.50 -3.19
N GLU A 141 13.46 -11.44 -4.15
CA GLU A 141 13.80 -11.12 -5.54
C GLU A 141 12.70 -10.33 -6.24
N ALA A 142 11.42 -10.62 -5.96
CA ALA A 142 10.29 -9.91 -6.54
C ALA A 142 10.14 -8.47 -6.00
N GLU A 143 10.44 -8.24 -4.71
CA GLU A 143 10.38 -6.92 -4.07
C GLU A 143 11.65 -6.67 -3.23
N PRO A 144 12.76 -6.21 -3.85
CA PRO A 144 13.97 -5.89 -3.12
C PRO A 144 13.70 -4.77 -2.13
N ALA A 145 14.38 -4.81 -0.98
CA ALA A 145 14.23 -3.76 0.02
C ALA A 145 14.74 -2.43 -0.56
N LYS A 146 13.84 -1.44 -0.70
CA LYS A 146 14.21 -0.11 -1.16
C LYS A 146 15.19 0.50 -0.16
N GLU A 147 16.30 1.01 -0.67
CA GLU A 147 17.32 1.68 0.14
C GLU A 147 16.75 2.94 0.80
N MET A 148 17.29 3.28 1.98
CA MET A 148 16.97 4.53 2.66
C MET A 148 17.37 5.73 1.81
N LEU A 149 16.69 6.86 1.99
CA LEU A 149 17.01 8.10 1.29
C LEU A 149 16.84 8.02 -0.25
N SER A 150 15.97 7.12 -0.73
CA SER A 150 15.57 7.10 -2.13
C SER A 150 14.99 8.45 -2.56
N GLY A 151 15.33 8.89 -3.77
CA GLY A 151 14.85 10.15 -4.32
C GLY A 151 13.36 10.14 -4.63
N LEU A 152 12.72 11.30 -4.54
CA LEU A 152 11.28 11.43 -4.83
C LEU A 152 10.94 11.23 -6.31
N GLY A 153 11.91 11.43 -7.21
CA GLY A 153 11.72 11.24 -8.66
C GLY A 153 11.53 9.78 -9.07
N GLU A 154 12.05 8.83 -8.28
CA GLU A 154 11.94 7.39 -8.55
C GLU A 154 10.57 6.82 -8.15
N ASP A 155 9.79 7.57 -7.36
CA ASP A 155 8.48 7.11 -6.92
C ASP A 155 7.48 7.09 -8.08
N LEU A 156 7.01 5.88 -8.41
CA LEU A 156 6.07 5.60 -9.49
C LEU A 156 6.57 6.07 -10.87
N ALA A 157 7.88 5.97 -11.11
CA ALA A 157 8.48 6.27 -12.40
C ALA A 157 7.81 5.50 -13.57
N ASP A 158 7.38 4.26 -13.32
CA ASP A 158 6.70 3.40 -14.30
C ASP A 158 5.35 3.97 -14.77
N LEU A 159 4.73 4.84 -13.98
CA LEU A 159 3.44 5.45 -14.28
C LEU A 159 3.57 6.79 -15.01
N LEU A 160 4.78 7.30 -15.24
CA LEU A 160 4.93 8.54 -15.99
C LEU A 160 4.48 8.36 -17.44
N PRO A 161 3.62 9.24 -18.00
CA PRO A 161 3.38 9.31 -19.44
C PRO A 161 4.71 9.48 -20.20
N GLU A 162 4.82 8.86 -21.39
CA GLU A 162 6.02 9.06 -22.22
C GLU A 162 6.17 10.55 -22.55
N GLY A 163 7.26 11.16 -22.08
CA GLY A 163 7.57 12.58 -22.31
C GLY A 163 7.12 13.56 -21.22
N ALA A 164 6.56 13.09 -20.09
CA ALA A 164 6.34 13.94 -18.92
C ALA A 164 7.60 13.98 -18.02
N GLU A 165 7.90 15.14 -17.43
CA GLU A 165 8.95 15.31 -16.41
C GLU A 165 8.30 15.49 -15.03
N GLY A 166 8.74 14.72 -14.02
CA GLY A 166 8.26 14.83 -12.63
C GLY A 166 7.96 13.48 -11.99
N SER A 167 7.26 13.46 -10.86
CA SER A 167 6.68 12.24 -10.27
C SER A 167 5.16 12.42 -10.18
N PRO A 168 4.36 11.44 -10.64
CA PRO A 168 2.89 11.51 -10.52
C PRO A 168 2.44 11.40 -9.05
N ALA A 169 3.31 10.95 -8.15
CA ALA A 169 3.02 10.78 -6.74
C ALA A 169 3.07 12.10 -5.94
N TRP A 170 3.79 13.11 -6.43
CA TRP A 170 4.17 14.29 -5.67
C TRP A 170 3.91 15.60 -6.41
N ASN A 171 3.35 16.58 -5.71
CA ASN A 171 3.11 17.91 -6.25
C ASN A 171 3.79 18.96 -5.37
N ILE A 172 4.71 19.74 -5.94
CA ILE A 172 5.40 20.83 -5.24
C ILE A 172 4.74 22.16 -5.58
N LYS A 173 4.38 22.93 -4.54
CA LYS A 173 3.90 24.31 -4.68
C LYS A 173 4.68 25.23 -3.77
N VAL A 174 5.14 26.33 -4.33
CA VAL A 174 5.79 27.42 -3.58
C VAL A 174 4.74 28.46 -3.20
N TYR A 175 4.73 28.84 -1.93
CA TYR A 175 3.86 29.86 -1.36
C TYR A 175 4.69 31.00 -0.78
N GLY A 176 4.08 32.19 -0.71
CA GLY A 176 4.72 33.39 -0.18
C GLY A 176 5.41 34.23 -1.24
N ASP A 177 6.22 35.17 -0.77
CA ASP A 177 6.93 36.10 -1.64
C ASP A 177 8.21 35.47 -2.21
N LYS A 178 8.38 35.62 -3.53
CA LYS A 178 9.58 35.18 -4.27
C LYS A 178 10.72 36.18 -4.16
N GLY A 179 10.48 37.34 -3.55
CA GLY A 179 11.48 38.34 -3.25
C GLY A 179 12.64 37.77 -2.42
N THR A 180 13.84 38.10 -2.86
CA THR A 180 15.06 37.89 -2.09
C THR A 180 15.35 39.16 -1.31
N TYR A 181 15.37 39.07 0.01
CA TYR A 181 15.64 40.21 0.89
C TYR A 181 17.10 40.17 1.32
N THR A 182 17.87 41.16 0.89
CA THR A 182 19.23 41.38 1.37
C THR A 182 19.18 42.34 2.55
N PHE A 183 19.63 41.88 3.72
CA PHE A 183 19.79 42.73 4.90
C PHE A 183 21.23 43.25 4.93
N GLU A 184 21.45 44.51 5.32
CA GLU A 184 22.81 45.06 5.44
C GLU A 184 23.62 44.21 6.43
N GLY A 185 24.69 43.57 5.93
CA GLY A 185 25.58 42.70 6.71
C GLY A 185 25.10 41.26 6.92
N GLY A 186 24.06 40.78 6.21
CA GLY A 186 23.58 39.41 6.31
C GLY A 186 23.30 38.73 4.96
N ASP A 187 23.23 37.39 4.99
CA ASP A 187 22.88 36.59 3.81
C ASP A 187 21.50 36.94 3.26
N ALA A 188 21.36 36.81 1.94
CA ALA A 188 20.10 36.93 1.23
C ALA A 188 19.07 35.92 1.78
N LYS A 189 17.98 36.41 2.38
CA LYS A 189 16.90 35.57 2.93
C LYS A 189 15.67 35.67 2.05
N SER A 190 15.10 34.52 1.69
CA SER A 190 13.77 34.47 1.11
C SER A 190 12.79 33.90 2.12
N TYR A 191 11.61 34.52 2.22
CA TYR A 191 10.51 34.03 3.05
C TYR A 191 9.60 33.06 2.28
N ARG A 192 10.05 32.57 1.11
CA ARG A 192 9.30 31.57 0.36
C ARG A 192 9.21 30.26 1.14
N ILE A 193 8.02 29.68 1.09
CA ILE A 193 7.67 28.42 1.73
C ILE A 193 7.43 27.41 0.62
N THR A 194 8.19 26.34 0.60
CA THR A 194 7.96 25.24 -0.35
C THR A 194 7.15 24.16 0.33
N ALA A 195 6.01 23.79 -0.25
CA ALA A 195 5.16 22.72 0.24
C ALA A 195 5.06 21.60 -0.80
N VAL A 196 5.51 20.41 -0.41
CA VAL A 196 5.38 19.16 -1.16
C VAL A 196 4.12 18.45 -0.68
N ARG A 197 3.24 18.05 -1.60
CA ARG A 197 1.99 17.35 -1.29
C ARG A 197 1.99 15.98 -1.94
N SER A 198 1.56 14.96 -1.19
CA SER A 198 1.36 13.63 -1.77
C SER A 198 0.01 13.54 -2.49
N MET A 199 0.02 12.97 -3.70
CA MET A 199 -1.19 12.65 -4.47
C MET A 199 -1.76 11.28 -4.07
N ILE A 200 -0.91 10.36 -3.61
CA ILE A 200 -1.31 9.03 -3.11
C ILE A 200 -2.03 9.17 -1.76
N TRP A 201 -1.46 9.97 -0.86
CA TRP A 201 -2.02 10.24 0.47
C TRP A 201 -2.53 11.67 0.56
N PRO A 202 -3.78 11.93 0.16
CA PRO A 202 -4.35 13.26 0.27
C PRO A 202 -4.30 13.69 1.74
N GLY A 203 -3.68 14.85 1.98
CA GLY A 203 -3.47 15.37 3.32
C GLY A 203 -2.03 15.28 3.83
N ALA A 204 -1.15 14.51 3.18
CA ALA A 204 0.28 14.52 3.50
C ALA A 204 0.95 15.74 2.87
N ILE A 205 1.58 16.56 3.72
CA ILE A 205 2.27 17.79 3.32
C ILE A 205 3.62 17.86 4.03
N SER A 206 4.68 18.07 3.26
CA SER A 206 6.01 18.40 3.76
C SER A 206 6.31 19.85 3.41
N VAL A 207 6.68 20.64 4.41
CA VAL A 207 6.90 22.08 4.27
C VAL A 207 8.33 22.42 4.64
N ALA A 208 9.02 23.21 3.82
CA ALA A 208 10.32 23.78 4.12
C ALA A 208 10.29 25.32 4.06
N GLN A 209 10.93 25.95 5.04
CA GLN A 209 11.12 27.39 5.13
C GLN A 209 12.50 27.70 5.73
N GLY A 210 13.34 28.39 4.98
CA GLY A 210 14.70 28.71 5.43
C GLY A 210 15.46 27.44 5.75
N THR A 211 15.93 27.27 6.98
CA THR A 211 16.68 26.08 7.46
C THR A 211 15.81 25.06 8.19
N LYS A 212 14.48 25.23 8.16
CA LYS A 212 13.54 24.37 8.89
C LYS A 212 12.63 23.65 7.90
N PHE A 213 12.34 22.39 8.20
CA PHE A 213 11.30 21.63 7.51
C PHE A 213 10.43 20.88 8.51
N ALA A 214 9.21 20.55 8.09
CA ALA A 214 8.25 19.78 8.89
C ALA A 214 7.38 18.90 7.99
N ASN A 215 7.05 17.71 8.48
CA ASN A 215 6.11 16.79 7.85
C ASN A 215 4.81 16.76 8.65
N LEU A 216 3.68 16.89 7.95
CA LEU A 216 2.36 16.90 8.56
C LEU A 216 1.40 16.07 7.73
N TYR A 217 0.55 15.31 8.40
CA TYR A 217 -0.57 14.61 7.77
C TYR A 217 -1.89 15.07 8.38
N ILE A 218 -2.80 15.58 7.54
CA ILE A 218 -4.17 15.93 7.93
C ILE A 218 -5.12 15.35 6.89
N GLY A 219 -5.85 14.31 7.24
CA GLY A 219 -6.83 13.67 6.35
C GLY A 219 -7.41 12.40 6.93
N ASP A 220 -8.18 11.69 6.10
CA ASP A 220 -8.99 10.53 6.52
C ASP A 220 -8.21 9.21 6.63
N GLY A 221 -6.91 9.22 6.33
CA GLY A 221 -6.05 8.03 6.41
C GLY A 221 -6.32 7.00 5.31
N THR A 222 -6.85 7.43 4.16
CA THR A 222 -7.10 6.56 3.00
C THR A 222 -6.28 6.98 1.79
N LYS A 223 -5.74 6.00 1.05
CA LYS A 223 -5.10 6.26 -0.25
C LYS A 223 -6.11 6.72 -1.30
N SER A 224 -5.71 7.70 -2.10
CA SER A 224 -6.47 8.14 -3.27
C SER A 224 -6.13 7.26 -4.47
N ALA A 225 -7.16 6.78 -5.15
CA ALA A 225 -7.07 6.07 -6.42
C ALA A 225 -7.35 6.98 -7.63
N ALA A 226 -7.77 8.23 -7.38
CA ALA A 226 -8.28 9.14 -8.41
C ALA A 226 -7.31 10.28 -8.74
N LEU A 227 -6.34 10.54 -7.86
CA LEU A 227 -5.38 11.64 -8.00
C LEU A 227 -4.09 11.24 -8.71
N VAL A 228 -3.88 9.94 -8.90
CA VAL A 228 -2.74 9.36 -9.62
C VAL A 228 -3.30 8.63 -10.83
N GLU A 229 -2.61 8.72 -11.96
CA GLU A 229 -3.04 8.06 -13.19
C GLU A 229 -3.13 6.53 -13.00
N PRO A 230 -4.13 5.87 -13.63
CA PRO A 230 -4.22 4.42 -13.62
C PRO A 230 -2.98 3.78 -14.23
N ASN A 231 -2.69 2.53 -13.84
CA ASN A 231 -1.61 1.78 -14.47
C ASN A 231 -1.90 1.60 -15.96
N LYS A 232 -0.93 1.94 -16.82
CA LYS A 232 -1.05 1.88 -18.28
C LYS A 232 -1.31 0.46 -18.80
N GLU A 233 -0.71 -0.56 -18.16
CA GLU A 233 -0.82 -1.95 -18.64
C GLU A 233 -2.15 -2.59 -18.26
N SER A 234 -2.64 -2.32 -17.05
CA SER A 234 -3.87 -2.94 -16.54
C SER A 234 -5.11 -2.04 -16.67
N GLY A 235 -4.94 -0.75 -16.95
CA GLY A 235 -6.02 0.24 -16.95
C GLY A 235 -6.68 0.46 -15.57
N LEU A 236 -6.13 -0.15 -14.52
CA LEU A 236 -6.71 -0.24 -13.19
C LEU A 236 -6.05 0.78 -12.24
N PRO A 237 -6.78 1.28 -11.24
CA PRO A 237 -6.22 2.19 -10.26
C PRO A 237 -5.06 1.52 -9.52
N LEU A 238 -4.10 2.33 -9.07
CA LEU A 238 -2.89 1.86 -8.40
C LEU A 238 -3.19 0.82 -7.31
N ALA A 239 -2.36 -0.22 -7.25
CA ALA A 239 -2.45 -1.21 -6.20
C ALA A 239 -2.49 -0.56 -4.81
N ASN A 240 -3.30 -1.14 -3.94
CA ASN A 240 -3.55 -0.77 -2.55
C ASN A 240 -4.28 0.57 -2.36
N CYS A 241 -4.88 1.13 -3.43
CA CYS A 241 -5.62 2.39 -3.40
C CYS A 241 -7.15 2.24 -3.41
N ALA A 242 -7.68 1.08 -3.84
CA ALA A 242 -9.09 0.75 -3.73
C ALA A 242 -9.29 -0.61 -3.04
N ALA A 243 -10.38 -0.74 -2.26
CA ALA A 243 -10.74 -1.99 -1.59
C ALA A 243 -11.03 -3.14 -2.58
N PHE A 244 -11.32 -2.80 -3.84
CA PHE A 244 -11.73 -3.74 -4.90
C PHE A 244 -10.94 -3.56 -6.19
N SER A 245 -9.81 -2.85 -6.18
CA SER A 245 -8.92 -2.87 -7.36
C SER A 245 -8.34 -4.26 -7.50
N SER A 246 -8.45 -4.83 -8.69
CA SER A 246 -7.94 -6.15 -9.10
C SER A 246 -6.51 -6.46 -8.62
N GLY A 247 -5.66 -5.46 -8.42
CA GLY A 247 -4.30 -5.63 -7.88
C GLY A 247 -4.20 -5.99 -6.39
N ASN A 248 -5.27 -5.82 -5.58
CA ASN A 248 -5.23 -6.06 -4.12
C ASN A 248 -5.95 -7.33 -3.67
N VAL A 249 -6.91 -7.70 -4.50
CA VAL A 249 -7.81 -8.81 -4.31
C VAL A 249 -7.94 -9.33 -5.73
N LYS A 250 -7.44 -10.54 -6.01
CA LYS A 250 -8.14 -11.40 -6.96
C LYS A 250 -9.55 -11.47 -6.42
N LEU A 251 -10.41 -10.55 -6.87
CA LEU A 251 -11.79 -10.54 -6.47
C LEU A 251 -12.27 -11.97 -6.74
N PRO A 252 -12.89 -12.68 -5.78
CA PRO A 252 -13.60 -13.91 -6.12
C PRO A 252 -14.78 -13.68 -7.07
N MET A 253 -14.94 -12.44 -7.57
CA MET A 253 -15.94 -11.98 -8.53
C MET A 253 -15.33 -11.08 -9.62
N ALA A 254 -14.00 -10.92 -9.72
CA ALA A 254 -13.42 -10.32 -10.92
C ALA A 254 -13.50 -11.39 -12.00
N PRO A 255 -13.85 -11.04 -13.25
CA PRO A 255 -13.95 -11.97 -14.36
C PRO A 255 -12.56 -12.44 -14.84
N GLU A 256 -11.66 -12.86 -13.94
CA GLU A 256 -10.63 -13.85 -14.27
C GLU A 256 -11.28 -15.24 -14.28
N ASP A 257 -12.36 -15.43 -13.51
CA ASP A 257 -13.30 -16.56 -13.60
C ASP A 257 -14.44 -16.25 -14.62
N VAL A 258 -14.13 -15.62 -15.76
CA VAL A 258 -14.93 -15.97 -16.95
C VAL A 258 -14.56 -17.41 -17.18
N MET A 259 -15.40 -18.33 -16.68
CA MET A 259 -15.41 -19.69 -17.18
C MET A 259 -15.32 -19.55 -18.68
N ASP A 260 -14.22 -20.03 -19.29
CA ASP A 260 -14.25 -20.37 -20.72
C ASP A 260 -15.61 -21.04 -20.91
N GLU A 261 -16.48 -20.44 -21.74
CA GLU A 261 -17.84 -20.93 -21.92
C GLU A 261 -17.72 -22.45 -22.03
N PRO A 262 -18.33 -23.23 -21.11
CA PRO A 262 -18.16 -24.66 -21.12
C PRO A 262 -18.59 -25.09 -22.52
N GLY A 263 -17.62 -25.51 -23.35
CA GLY A 263 -17.85 -25.68 -24.77
C GLY A 263 -19.10 -26.51 -24.96
N ASP A 264 -20.03 -26.01 -25.77
CA ASP A 264 -21.42 -26.49 -25.91
C ASP A 264 -21.54 -27.95 -25.45
N LEU A 265 -22.16 -28.14 -24.29
CA LEU A 265 -22.41 -29.48 -23.76
C LEU A 265 -23.07 -30.27 -24.88
N GLN A 266 -22.40 -31.31 -25.39
CA GLN A 266 -23.01 -32.22 -26.34
C GLN A 266 -24.28 -32.75 -25.68
N GLU A 267 -25.41 -32.30 -26.21
CA GLU A 267 -26.75 -32.66 -25.76
C GLU A 267 -26.84 -34.20 -25.86
N GLN A 268 -26.67 -34.88 -24.73
CA GLN A 268 -26.91 -36.31 -24.70
C GLN A 268 -28.41 -36.48 -24.89
N GLU A 269 -28.81 -37.14 -25.99
CA GLU A 269 -30.21 -37.47 -26.23
C GLU A 269 -30.80 -38.13 -24.98
N GLU A 270 -31.85 -37.52 -24.44
CA GLU A 270 -32.57 -38.07 -23.30
C GLU A 270 -32.97 -39.52 -23.61
N PRO A 271 -32.69 -40.49 -22.72
CA PRO A 271 -33.12 -41.85 -22.93
C PRO A 271 -34.64 -41.87 -22.99
N GLN A 272 -35.18 -42.24 -24.15
CA GLN A 272 -36.61 -42.30 -24.40
C GLN A 272 -37.30 -43.11 -23.28
N PRO A 273 -38.40 -42.61 -22.71
CA PRO A 273 -39.13 -43.36 -21.69
C PRO A 273 -39.58 -44.70 -22.28
N PRO A 274 -39.48 -45.80 -21.53
CA PRO A 274 -39.98 -47.08 -21.99
C PRO A 274 -41.48 -46.95 -22.28
N LEU A 275 -41.87 -47.47 -23.45
CA LEU A 275 -43.27 -47.53 -23.86
C LEU A 275 -44.10 -48.21 -22.75
N PRO A 276 -45.31 -47.72 -22.45
CA PRO A 276 -46.16 -48.30 -21.42
C PRO A 276 -46.48 -49.76 -21.77
N ASP A 277 -46.22 -50.66 -20.82
CA ASP A 277 -46.53 -52.07 -20.92
C ASP A 277 -47.99 -52.27 -21.33
N GLU A 278 -48.19 -53.04 -22.40
CA GLU A 278 -49.49 -53.51 -22.83
C GLU A 278 -50.15 -54.33 -21.72
N VAL A 279 -51.26 -53.81 -21.21
CA VAL A 279 -52.46 -54.52 -20.74
C VAL A 279 -52.27 -56.00 -20.35
N SER A 280 -52.25 -56.26 -19.04
CA SER A 280 -52.66 -57.55 -18.51
C SER A 280 -53.23 -57.37 -17.11
N ASP A 281 -54.50 -56.96 -17.03
CA ASP A 281 -55.34 -57.36 -15.90
C ASP A 281 -56.78 -57.55 -16.39
N GLY A 282 -57.26 -58.78 -16.26
CA GLY A 282 -58.52 -59.26 -16.80
C GLY A 282 -58.76 -60.67 -16.29
N GLU A 283 -59.02 -60.77 -14.98
CA GLU A 283 -59.63 -61.92 -14.34
C GLU A 283 -60.91 -62.33 -15.09
N ASP A 284 -61.00 -63.60 -15.44
CA ASP A 284 -62.22 -64.40 -15.29
C ASP A 284 -61.85 -65.86 -15.54
N HIS A 285 -61.93 -66.71 -14.51
CA HIS A 285 -62.39 -68.08 -14.68
C HIS A 285 -62.78 -68.67 -13.32
N ASP A 286 -64.10 -68.71 -13.13
CA ASP A 286 -64.81 -69.33 -12.02
C ASP A 286 -64.65 -70.87 -11.98
N GLU A 287 -64.62 -71.35 -10.74
CA GLU A 287 -65.00 -72.65 -10.16
C GLU A 287 -65.09 -73.96 -10.98
N ALA A 288 -64.35 -74.95 -10.45
CA ALA A 288 -64.85 -76.23 -9.92
C ALA A 288 -64.69 -77.57 -10.71
N GLU A 289 -64.29 -78.55 -9.88
CA GLU A 289 -64.55 -80.00 -9.91
C GLU A 289 -63.75 -80.98 -10.79
N ALA A 290 -62.87 -81.72 -10.10
CA ALA A 290 -62.90 -83.18 -9.96
C ALA A 290 -62.97 -84.08 -11.22
N GLN A 291 -61.83 -84.67 -11.61
CA GLN A 291 -61.46 -86.10 -11.41
C GLN A 291 -60.15 -86.43 -12.14
#